data_AF-A0A822BGV7-F1
#
_entry.id   AF-A0A822BGV7-F1
#
_cell.length_a   1.000
_cell.length_b   1.000
_cell.length_c   1.000
_cell.angle_alpha   90.00
_cell.angle_beta   90.00
_cell.angle_gamma   90.00
#
_symmetry.space_group_name_H-M   'P 1'
#
loop_
_entity.id
_entity.type
_entity.pdbx_description
1 polymer ?
#
loop_
_entity_poly.entity_id
_entity_poly.type
_entity_poly.pdbx_seq_one_letter_code
_entity_poly.pdbx_strand_id
1 'polypeptide(L)'
;DIEPELSELFVYFMNVPYKDNNNAKDAYTPFHSSSLAEKTFLKHAEENPLDLILQTTWRLLRVYPNAIRQDSSNLDPVIPWNFGVQMAALNYQTDDDRVALCYGKFRDNGCCGYILKPDYLINAHKTKFNPSNCPINFENPLILTITIISGQFLPRSSLTTKDIPDPYVKISTHGLLCDQQTEQTQTIDNNGFDPMWDETFEFRIRFPQMCLIYFSVLDYDMMSGDDRIAYYSAPVTMIQPDIQPFS
;
A
#
# COMPACT_ATOMS: atom_id res chain seq x y z
N ASP A 1 -34.43 -16.52 0.84
CA ASP A 1 -34.17 -16.24 -0.58
C ASP A 1 -34.11 -14.75 -0.82
N ILE A 2 -33.31 -14.32 -1.79
CA ILE A 2 -33.18 -12.89 -2.17
C ILE A 2 -34.38 -12.54 -3.07
N GLU A 3 -35.02 -11.40 -2.83
CA GLU A 3 -36.14 -10.94 -3.66
C GLU A 3 -35.73 -10.77 -5.13
N PRO A 4 -36.56 -11.17 -6.11
CA PRO A 4 -36.20 -11.12 -7.53
C PRO A 4 -35.77 -9.73 -8.01
N GLU A 5 -36.45 -8.68 -7.56
CA GLU A 5 -36.15 -7.29 -7.94
C GLU A 5 -34.75 -6.87 -7.47
N LEU A 6 -34.30 -7.38 -6.32
CA LEU A 6 -32.93 -7.16 -5.84
C LEU A 6 -31.92 -8.02 -6.59
N SER A 7 -32.30 -9.24 -6.96
CA SER A 7 -31.45 -10.14 -7.76
C SER A 7 -31.16 -9.57 -9.16
N GLU A 8 -32.13 -8.92 -9.80
CA GLU A 8 -32.00 -8.33 -11.14
C GLU A 8 -30.98 -7.18 -11.20
N LEU A 9 -30.65 -6.55 -10.06
CA LEU A 9 -29.63 -5.50 -10.00
C LEU A 9 -28.19 -6.04 -10.09
N PHE A 10 -27.96 -7.33 -9.86
CA PHE A 10 -26.63 -7.93 -9.93
C PHE A 10 -26.24 -8.29 -11.36
N VAL A 11 -25.65 -7.32 -12.07
CA VAL A 11 -25.22 -7.53 -13.46
C VAL A 11 -23.77 -7.98 -13.56
N TYR A 12 -22.84 -7.27 -12.91
CA TYR A 12 -21.39 -7.46 -13.09
C TYR A 12 -20.62 -7.90 -11.84
N PHE A 13 -21.31 -7.99 -10.69
CA PHE A 13 -20.73 -8.31 -9.38
C PHE A 13 -21.52 -9.41 -8.66
N MET A 14 -21.78 -10.51 -9.36
CA MET A 14 -22.43 -11.67 -8.77
C MET A 14 -21.45 -12.35 -7.80
N ASN A 15 -21.68 -12.21 -6.50
CA ASN A 15 -20.79 -12.77 -5.49
C ASN A 15 -20.98 -14.29 -5.40
N VAL A 16 -19.88 -15.01 -5.59
CA VAL A 16 -19.82 -16.47 -5.50
C VAL A 16 -18.71 -16.90 -4.54
N PRO A 17 -18.85 -18.06 -3.86
CA PRO A 17 -17.80 -18.59 -3.01
C PRO A 17 -16.48 -18.70 -3.76
N TYR A 18 -15.38 -18.33 -3.11
CA TYR A 18 -14.05 -18.55 -3.67
C TYR A 18 -13.77 -20.06 -3.74
N LYS A 19 -13.13 -20.51 -4.83
CA LYS A 19 -12.66 -21.89 -4.98
C LYS A 19 -11.21 -21.86 -5.47
N ASP A 20 -10.35 -22.61 -4.80
CA ASP A 20 -9.05 -22.98 -5.34
C ASP A 20 -9.29 -24.02 -6.43
N ASN A 21 -8.82 -23.78 -7.67
CA ASN A 21 -8.47 -24.80 -8.67
C ASN A 21 -8.42 -24.22 -10.10
N ASN A 22 -7.61 -24.88 -10.94
CA ASN A 22 -7.50 -24.65 -12.40
C ASN A 22 -8.83 -24.71 -13.18
N ASN A 23 -9.89 -25.33 -12.63
CA ASN A 23 -11.23 -25.38 -13.24
C ASN A 23 -12.09 -24.14 -12.91
N ALA A 24 -11.54 -23.13 -12.22
CA ALA A 24 -12.23 -21.88 -11.93
C ALA A 24 -12.73 -21.18 -13.21
N LYS A 25 -12.03 -21.32 -14.34
CA LYS A 25 -12.48 -20.76 -15.63
C LYS A 25 -13.73 -21.44 -16.19
N ASP A 26 -13.95 -22.71 -15.87
CA ASP A 26 -15.15 -23.44 -16.28
C ASP A 26 -16.29 -23.22 -15.28
N ALA A 27 -15.96 -22.87 -14.03
CA ALA A 27 -16.92 -22.64 -12.96
C ALA A 27 -17.41 -21.18 -12.85
N TYR A 28 -16.71 -20.23 -13.47
CA TYR A 28 -16.99 -18.81 -13.30
C TYR A 28 -16.95 -18.01 -14.61
N THR A 29 -17.75 -16.93 -14.65
CA THR A 29 -17.73 -15.92 -15.71
C THR A 29 -17.04 -14.64 -15.21
N PRO A 30 -16.69 -13.69 -16.09
CA PRO A 30 -16.11 -12.40 -15.68
C PRO A 30 -17.01 -11.56 -14.76
N PHE A 31 -18.31 -11.86 -14.69
CA PHE A 31 -19.29 -11.18 -13.84
C PHE A 31 -19.35 -11.73 -12.41
N HIS A 32 -18.62 -12.82 -12.14
CA HIS A 32 -18.50 -13.39 -10.81
C HIS A 32 -17.37 -12.73 -10.02
N SER A 33 -17.70 -12.25 -8.82
CA SER A 33 -16.72 -11.77 -7.84
C SER A 33 -16.65 -12.72 -6.64
N SER A 34 -15.57 -12.66 -5.87
CA SER A 34 -15.48 -13.36 -4.58
C SER A 34 -14.98 -12.42 -3.50
N SER A 35 -15.28 -12.75 -2.25
CA SER A 35 -14.76 -12.07 -1.07
C SER A 35 -13.99 -13.04 -0.17
N LEU A 36 -12.82 -12.62 0.32
CA LEU A 36 -11.99 -13.37 1.26
C LEU A 36 -11.70 -12.52 2.49
N ALA A 37 -11.89 -13.11 3.68
CA ALA A 37 -11.35 -12.52 4.90
C ALA A 37 -9.82 -12.56 4.86
N GLU A 38 -9.14 -11.60 5.49
CA GLU A 38 -7.66 -11.49 5.46
C GLU A 38 -6.95 -12.80 5.78
N LYS A 39 -7.42 -13.56 6.79
CA LYS A 39 -6.78 -14.83 7.20
C LYS A 39 -6.85 -15.89 6.09
N THR A 40 -8.00 -15.97 5.42
CA THR A 40 -8.20 -16.91 4.31
C THR A 40 -7.38 -16.49 3.10
N PHE A 41 -7.37 -15.19 2.77
CA PHE A 41 -6.54 -14.64 1.71
C PHE A 41 -5.04 -14.95 1.93
N LEU A 42 -4.52 -14.67 3.13
CA LEU A 42 -3.11 -14.92 3.47
C LEU A 42 -2.75 -16.40 3.34
N LYS A 43 -3.64 -17.31 3.74
CA LYS A 43 -3.46 -18.74 3.54
C LYS A 43 -3.34 -19.11 2.05
N HIS A 44 -4.21 -18.61 1.18
CA HIS A 44 -4.10 -18.87 -0.26
C HIS A 44 -2.87 -18.20 -0.89
N ALA A 45 -2.48 -17.02 -0.41
CA ALA A 45 -1.27 -16.33 -0.85
C ALA A 45 0.01 -17.13 -0.52
N GLU A 46 0.00 -17.87 0.60
CA GLU A 46 1.08 -18.78 0.98
C GLU A 46 1.05 -20.10 0.21
N GLU A 47 -0.10 -20.77 0.19
CA GLU A 47 -0.24 -22.14 -0.36
C GLU A 47 -0.30 -22.17 -1.90
N ASN A 48 -0.99 -21.20 -2.52
CA ASN A 48 -1.31 -21.20 -3.96
C ASN A 48 -1.17 -19.80 -4.60
N PRO A 49 -0.01 -19.11 -4.48
CA PRO A 49 0.18 -17.72 -4.92
C PRO A 49 -0.13 -17.49 -6.41
N LEU A 50 0.28 -18.42 -7.27
CA LEU A 50 0.09 -18.29 -8.72
C LEU A 50 -1.38 -18.43 -9.13
N ASP A 51 -2.12 -19.38 -8.55
CA ASP A 51 -3.55 -19.54 -8.84
C ASP A 51 -4.33 -18.29 -8.41
N LEU A 52 -4.03 -17.78 -7.21
CA LEU A 52 -4.63 -16.56 -6.68
C LEU A 52 -4.44 -15.37 -7.64
N ILE A 53 -3.21 -15.12 -8.09
CA ILE A 53 -2.91 -14.03 -9.03
C ILE A 53 -3.63 -14.25 -10.37
N LEU A 54 -3.59 -15.48 -10.90
CA LEU A 54 -4.25 -15.83 -12.16
C LEU A 54 -5.75 -15.53 -12.11
N GLN A 55 -6.42 -15.82 -10.99
CA GLN A 55 -7.81 -15.46 -10.80
C GLN A 55 -8.01 -13.94 -10.89
N THR A 56 -7.15 -13.12 -10.30
CA THR A 56 -7.30 -11.65 -10.37
C THR A 56 -7.13 -11.06 -11.79
N THR A 57 -6.68 -11.85 -12.78
CA THR A 57 -6.53 -11.36 -14.17
C THR A 57 -7.85 -11.28 -14.94
N TRP A 58 -8.86 -12.05 -14.54
CA TRP A 58 -10.13 -12.17 -15.28
C TRP A 58 -11.39 -12.03 -14.41
N ARG A 59 -11.22 -11.89 -13.09
CA ARG A 59 -12.30 -11.63 -12.14
C ARG A 59 -11.86 -10.69 -11.01
N LEU A 60 -12.84 -10.08 -10.36
CA LEU A 60 -12.62 -9.19 -9.23
C LEU A 60 -12.63 -9.98 -7.91
N LEU A 61 -11.63 -9.68 -7.07
CA LEU A 61 -11.49 -10.25 -5.74
C LEU A 61 -11.53 -9.13 -4.70
N ARG A 62 -12.34 -9.32 -3.66
CA ARG A 62 -12.38 -8.46 -2.48
C ARG A 62 -11.68 -9.14 -1.32
N VAL A 63 -10.75 -8.44 -0.69
CA VAL A 63 -10.14 -8.84 0.59
C VAL A 63 -10.61 -7.85 1.64
N TYR A 64 -10.99 -8.32 2.83
CA TYR A 64 -11.48 -7.46 3.90
C TYR A 64 -10.90 -7.86 5.27
N PRO A 65 -10.83 -6.92 6.23
CA PRO A 65 -10.23 -7.18 7.53
C PRO A 65 -10.99 -8.27 8.29
N ASN A 66 -10.28 -9.02 9.14
CA ASN A 66 -10.91 -10.08 9.92
C ASN A 66 -11.95 -9.49 10.89
N ALA A 67 -13.06 -10.20 11.12
CA ALA A 67 -14.05 -9.85 12.14
C ALA A 67 -13.48 -9.79 13.57
N ILE A 68 -12.32 -10.43 13.81
CA ILE A 68 -11.59 -10.36 15.09
C ILE A 68 -11.07 -8.93 15.37
N ARG A 69 -10.87 -8.10 14.35
CA ARG A 69 -10.44 -6.68 14.48
C ARG A 69 -11.59 -5.80 14.96
N GLN A 70 -12.07 -6.04 16.17
CA GLN A 70 -13.15 -5.28 16.81
C GLN A 70 -12.75 -3.81 17.06
N ASP A 71 -11.45 -3.54 17.13
CA ASP A 71 -10.86 -2.19 17.19
C ASP A 71 -10.87 -1.46 15.84
N SER A 72 -11.42 -2.08 14.78
CA SER A 72 -11.40 -1.56 13.42
C SER A 72 -10.00 -1.36 12.83
N SER A 73 -8.97 -2.01 13.38
CA SER A 73 -7.63 -2.01 12.77
C SER A 73 -7.67 -2.56 11.35
N ASN A 74 -6.67 -2.19 10.53
CA ASN A 74 -6.59 -2.60 9.14
C ASN A 74 -5.50 -3.65 8.87
N LEU A 75 -5.76 -4.52 7.89
CA LEU A 75 -4.71 -5.28 7.20
C LEU A 75 -3.85 -4.30 6.40
N ASP A 76 -2.56 -4.61 6.22
CA ASP A 76 -1.76 -3.92 5.22
C ASP A 76 -2.31 -4.16 3.79
N PRO A 77 -2.84 -3.13 3.10
CA PRO A 77 -3.44 -3.28 1.78
C PRO A 77 -2.40 -3.56 0.68
N VAL A 78 -1.12 -3.29 0.93
CA VAL A 78 -0.04 -3.60 -0.02
C VAL A 78 0.07 -5.11 -0.24
N ILE A 79 -0.18 -5.91 0.79
CA ILE A 79 -0.14 -7.37 0.68
C ILE A 79 -1.15 -7.86 -0.38
N PRO A 80 -2.48 -7.63 -0.29
CA PRO A 80 -3.40 -8.06 -1.34
C PRO A 80 -3.13 -7.41 -2.71
N TRP A 81 -2.71 -6.14 -2.77
CA TRP A 81 -2.32 -5.53 -4.04
C TRP A 81 -1.15 -6.26 -4.71
N ASN A 82 -0.21 -6.80 -3.93
CA ASN A 82 0.92 -7.56 -4.47
C ASN A 82 0.49 -8.85 -5.19
N PHE A 83 -0.69 -9.37 -4.87
CA PHE A 83 -1.31 -10.53 -5.52
C PHE A 83 -2.36 -10.14 -6.58
N GLY A 84 -2.43 -8.87 -6.95
CA GLY A 84 -3.33 -8.37 -7.99
C GLY A 84 -4.79 -8.18 -7.56
N VAL A 85 -5.08 -8.32 -6.26
CA VAL A 85 -6.41 -8.04 -5.68
C VAL A 85 -6.77 -6.58 -5.93
N GLN A 86 -7.96 -6.36 -6.46
CA GLN A 86 -8.43 -5.02 -6.85
C GLN A 86 -9.15 -4.31 -5.70
N MET A 87 -9.91 -5.06 -4.89
CA MET A 87 -10.72 -4.52 -3.81
C MET A 87 -10.15 -4.91 -2.44
N ALA A 88 -9.04 -4.27 -2.04
CA ALA A 88 -8.54 -4.36 -0.67
C ALA A 88 -9.35 -3.40 0.22
N ALA A 89 -10.37 -3.91 0.89
CA ALA A 89 -11.27 -3.13 1.73
C ALA A 89 -10.60 -2.77 3.06
N LEU A 90 -10.77 -1.51 3.47
CA LEU A 90 -10.26 -0.96 4.71
C LEU A 90 -11.38 -0.32 5.52
N ASN A 91 -11.18 -0.24 6.83
CA ASN A 91 -11.92 0.59 7.77
C ASN A 91 -11.41 2.04 7.66
N TYR A 92 -12.03 2.84 6.79
CA TYR A 92 -11.61 4.23 6.53
C TYR A 92 -11.81 5.18 7.71
N GLN A 93 -12.62 4.79 8.71
CA GLN A 93 -12.81 5.54 9.95
C GLN A 93 -11.60 5.47 10.90
N THR A 94 -10.69 4.52 10.68
CA THR A 94 -9.49 4.33 11.50
C THR A 94 -8.36 5.17 10.94
N ASP A 95 -7.82 6.11 11.71
CA ASP A 95 -6.63 6.85 11.33
C ASP A 95 -5.37 6.01 11.61
N ASP A 96 -4.96 5.22 10.61
CA ASP A 96 -3.76 4.41 10.66
C ASP A 96 -2.90 4.55 9.39
N ASP A 97 -1.69 4.01 9.42
CA ASP A 97 -0.79 4.02 8.26
C ASP A 97 -1.37 3.26 7.05
N ARG A 98 -2.32 2.33 7.25
CA ARG A 98 -2.89 1.53 6.15
C ARG A 98 -3.84 2.36 5.32
N VAL A 99 -4.66 3.19 5.96
CA VAL A 99 -5.49 4.19 5.27
C VAL A 99 -4.60 5.23 4.59
N ALA A 100 -3.50 5.66 5.23
CA ALA A 100 -2.56 6.58 4.62
C ALA A 100 -1.89 6.03 3.34
N LEU A 101 -1.47 4.75 3.34
CA LEU A 101 -0.97 4.05 2.16
C LEU A 101 -2.04 3.93 1.06
N CYS A 102 -3.30 3.72 1.44
CA CYS A 102 -4.42 3.70 0.51
C CYS A 102 -4.62 5.03 -0.18
N TYR A 103 -4.68 6.13 0.58
CA TYR A 103 -4.71 7.47 0.00
C TYR A 103 -3.49 7.71 -0.88
N GLY A 104 -2.29 7.32 -0.43
CA GLY A 104 -1.07 7.44 -1.21
C GLY A 104 -1.16 6.76 -2.56
N LYS A 105 -1.53 5.47 -2.59
CA LYS A 105 -1.71 4.71 -3.83
C LYS A 105 -2.70 5.39 -4.77
N PHE A 106 -3.89 5.74 -4.28
CA PHE A 106 -4.97 6.31 -5.09
C PHE A 106 -4.81 7.81 -5.37
N ARG A 107 -3.67 8.45 -5.07
CA ARG A 107 -3.31 9.74 -5.68
C ARG A 107 -3.00 9.63 -7.17
N ASP A 108 -2.58 8.45 -7.62
CA ASP A 108 -2.32 8.17 -9.02
C ASP A 108 -3.61 8.25 -9.86
N ASN A 109 -3.44 8.41 -11.17
CA ASN A 109 -4.51 8.45 -12.14
C ASN A 109 -5.61 9.48 -11.80
N GLY A 110 -5.18 10.66 -11.34
CA GLY A 110 -6.07 11.80 -11.06
C GLY A 110 -7.05 11.55 -9.91
N CYS A 111 -6.68 10.74 -8.93
CA CYS A 111 -7.51 10.43 -7.77
C CYS A 111 -8.86 9.77 -8.10
N CYS A 112 -8.98 9.10 -9.25
CA CYS A 112 -10.27 8.58 -9.71
C CYS A 112 -10.72 7.29 -9.01
N GLY A 113 -9.88 6.71 -8.14
CA GLY A 113 -10.16 5.46 -7.43
C GLY A 113 -9.82 4.18 -8.22
N TYR A 114 -9.30 4.31 -9.44
CA TYR A 114 -8.90 3.19 -10.29
C TYR A 114 -7.48 3.37 -10.81
N ILE A 115 -6.64 2.35 -10.64
CA ILE A 115 -5.25 2.35 -11.12
C ILE A 115 -5.03 1.07 -11.91
N LEU A 116 -4.41 1.19 -13.08
CA LEU A 116 -4.08 0.04 -13.91
C LEU A 116 -3.02 -0.83 -13.20
N LYS A 117 -3.26 -2.14 -13.15
CA LYS A 117 -2.26 -3.08 -12.61
C LYS A 117 -1.01 -3.13 -13.50
N PRO A 118 0.17 -3.40 -12.93
CA PRO A 118 1.37 -3.73 -13.72
C PRO A 118 1.16 -4.88 -14.69
N ASP A 119 1.90 -4.88 -15.81
CA ASP A 119 1.75 -5.89 -16.87
C ASP A 119 1.92 -7.32 -16.35
N TYR A 120 2.88 -7.56 -15.45
CA TYR A 120 3.11 -8.89 -14.90
C TYR A 120 2.00 -9.40 -13.98
N LEU A 121 1.11 -8.52 -13.47
CA LEU A 121 -0.12 -8.89 -12.77
C LEU A 121 -1.33 -9.03 -13.70
N ILE A 122 -1.32 -8.38 -14.87
CA ILE A 122 -2.37 -8.53 -15.90
C ILE A 122 -2.13 -9.80 -16.71
N ASN A 123 -0.89 -10.03 -17.13
CA ASN A 123 -0.42 -11.13 -17.97
C ASN A 123 0.23 -12.26 -17.16
N ALA A 124 -0.25 -12.48 -15.93
CA ALA A 124 0.31 -13.47 -14.98
C ALA A 124 0.46 -14.90 -15.55
N HIS A 125 -0.39 -15.28 -16.50
CA HIS A 125 -0.33 -16.56 -17.21
C HIS A 125 0.93 -16.73 -18.08
N LYS A 126 1.52 -15.62 -18.56
CA LYS A 126 2.78 -15.62 -19.32
C LYS A 126 3.98 -15.42 -18.40
N THR A 127 3.86 -14.48 -17.47
CA THR A 127 4.98 -14.04 -16.63
C THR A 127 5.31 -15.05 -15.53
N LYS A 128 4.32 -15.80 -15.02
CA LYS A 128 4.48 -16.64 -13.82
C LYS A 128 5.02 -15.84 -12.63
N PHE A 129 4.66 -14.55 -12.56
CA PHE A 129 5.06 -13.67 -11.46
C PHE A 129 4.55 -14.21 -10.13
N ASN A 130 5.45 -14.33 -9.15
CA ASN A 130 5.14 -14.70 -7.79
C ASN A 130 5.74 -13.66 -6.83
N PRO A 131 4.93 -12.85 -6.13
CA PRO A 131 5.40 -11.80 -5.24
C PRO A 131 6.21 -12.36 -4.06
N SER A 132 5.97 -13.61 -3.65
CA SER A 132 6.67 -14.26 -2.53
C SER A 132 8.15 -14.54 -2.82
N ASN A 133 8.55 -14.59 -4.10
CA ASN A 133 9.90 -14.99 -4.50
C ASN A 133 10.77 -13.82 -5.00
N CYS A 134 10.22 -12.60 -5.06
CA CYS A 134 10.92 -11.39 -5.53
C CYS A 134 11.75 -11.63 -6.82
N PRO A 135 11.09 -12.00 -7.93
CA PRO A 135 11.73 -12.58 -9.11
C PRO A 135 12.62 -11.59 -9.87
N ILE A 136 13.86 -11.99 -10.16
CA ILE A 136 14.90 -11.14 -10.79
C ILE A 136 14.57 -10.76 -12.25
N ASN A 137 13.78 -11.58 -12.95
CA ASN A 137 13.50 -11.40 -14.38
C ASN A 137 12.55 -10.23 -14.72
N PHE A 138 12.09 -9.49 -13.71
CA PHE A 138 11.15 -8.38 -13.84
C PHE A 138 11.80 -7.03 -13.46
N GLU A 139 13.12 -7.02 -13.26
CA GLU A 139 13.85 -5.88 -12.73
C GLU A 139 14.13 -4.82 -13.79
N ASN A 140 13.62 -3.61 -13.55
CA ASN A 140 14.18 -2.34 -14.02
C ASN A 140 14.30 -1.45 -12.77
N PRO A 141 15.35 -1.63 -11.96
CA PRO A 141 15.39 -1.01 -10.64
C PRO A 141 15.45 0.51 -10.76
N LEU A 142 14.63 1.19 -9.96
CA LEU A 142 14.70 2.61 -9.72
C LEU A 142 15.61 2.85 -8.52
N ILE A 143 16.65 3.66 -8.70
CA ILE A 143 17.46 4.18 -7.60
C ILE A 143 16.92 5.57 -7.27
N LEU A 144 16.42 5.72 -6.05
CA LEU A 144 15.82 6.96 -5.57
C LEU A 144 16.72 7.53 -4.48
N THR A 145 17.38 8.65 -4.78
CA THR A 145 18.16 9.42 -3.81
C THR A 145 17.30 10.56 -3.28
N ILE A 146 17.13 10.64 -1.96
CA ILE A 146 16.26 11.61 -1.30
C ILE A 146 17.07 12.37 -0.28
N THR A 147 17.09 13.69 -0.39
CA THR A 147 17.64 14.58 0.63
C THR A 147 16.50 15.19 1.43
N ILE A 148 16.46 14.91 2.73
CA ILE A 148 15.58 15.59 3.67
C ILE A 148 16.29 16.85 4.13
N ILE A 149 15.94 17.98 3.50
CA ILE A 149 16.57 19.27 3.78
C ILE A 149 16.08 19.80 5.12
N SER A 150 14.79 20.15 5.21
CA SER A 150 14.20 20.80 6.38
C SER A 150 12.69 20.59 6.47
N GLY A 151 12.10 20.92 7.62
CA GLY A 151 10.66 21.01 7.86
C GLY A 151 10.25 22.47 8.08
N GLN A 152 8.97 22.79 7.90
CA GLN A 152 8.44 24.12 8.15
C GLN A 152 7.10 24.04 8.88
N PHE A 153 6.97 24.81 9.96
CA PHE A 153 5.72 24.94 10.72
C PHE A 153 5.10 23.59 11.13
N LEU A 154 5.93 22.67 11.63
CA LEU A 154 5.47 21.38 12.10
C LEU A 154 4.49 21.57 13.27
N PRO A 155 3.29 20.98 13.20
CA PRO A 155 2.32 21.09 14.28
C PRO A 155 2.84 20.37 15.52
N ARG A 156 2.33 20.79 16.67
CA ARG A 156 2.56 20.07 17.93
C ARG A 156 1.74 18.79 17.92
N SER A 157 2.30 17.70 18.47
CA SER A 157 1.51 16.51 18.75
C SER A 157 0.38 16.87 19.74
N SER A 158 -0.81 16.31 19.54
CA SER A 158 -1.91 16.45 20.48
C SER A 158 -1.79 15.54 21.71
N LEU A 159 -0.81 14.62 21.70
CA LEU A 159 -0.66 13.57 22.71
C LEU A 159 0.50 13.83 23.67
N THR A 160 1.48 14.68 23.30
CA THR A 160 2.56 15.08 24.21
C THR A 160 2.15 16.27 25.08
N THR A 161 2.68 16.31 26.31
CA THR A 161 2.61 17.50 27.19
C THR A 161 3.71 18.50 26.87
N LYS A 162 4.62 18.16 25.94
CA LYS A 162 5.76 18.97 25.56
C LYS A 162 5.33 20.04 24.57
N ASP A 163 5.66 21.29 24.86
CA ASP A 163 5.24 22.43 24.06
C ASP A 163 5.96 22.54 22.71
N ILE A 164 7.13 21.93 22.56
CA ILE A 164 7.96 22.04 21.35
C ILE A 164 8.35 20.62 20.92
N PRO A 165 8.04 20.23 19.67
CA PRO A 165 8.33 18.89 19.20
C PRO A 165 9.84 18.69 19.02
N ASP A 166 10.28 17.45 19.13
CA ASP A 166 11.59 16.95 18.76
C ASP A 166 11.47 16.16 17.44
N PRO A 167 11.36 16.82 16.28
CA PRO A 167 10.99 16.13 15.06
C PRO A 167 12.13 15.31 14.47
N TYR A 168 11.77 14.17 13.90
CA TYR A 168 12.56 13.45 12.91
C TYR A 168 11.67 12.97 11.77
N VAL A 169 12.28 12.70 10.61
CA VAL A 169 11.58 12.18 9.43
C VAL A 169 11.97 10.73 9.23
N LYS A 170 10.96 9.86 9.19
CA LYS A 170 11.11 8.46 8.79
C LYS A 170 10.60 8.28 7.37
N ILE A 171 11.41 7.65 6.54
CA ILE A 171 11.11 7.37 5.14
C ILE A 171 11.06 5.85 4.98
N SER A 172 9.97 5.33 4.44
CA SER A 172 9.81 3.90 4.22
C SER A 172 9.22 3.61 2.84
N THR A 173 9.58 2.45 2.30
CA THR A 173 9.08 1.95 1.01
C THR A 173 8.18 0.75 1.26
N HIS A 174 7.03 0.72 0.59
CA HIS A 174 5.97 -0.27 0.80
C HIS A 174 5.58 -0.87 -0.54
N GLY A 175 5.92 -2.15 -0.74
CA GLY A 175 5.66 -2.88 -1.98
C GLY A 175 5.87 -4.37 -1.78
N LEU A 176 6.62 -5.01 -2.68
CA LEU A 176 7.12 -6.36 -2.43
C LEU A 176 8.12 -6.37 -1.28
N LEU A 177 8.27 -7.51 -0.60
CA LEU A 177 9.18 -7.67 0.53
C LEU A 177 10.62 -7.22 0.21
N CYS A 178 11.07 -7.45 -1.02
CA CYS A 178 12.39 -7.05 -1.45
C CYS A 178 12.63 -5.55 -1.64
N ASP A 179 11.56 -4.77 -1.77
CA ASP A 179 11.65 -3.33 -1.95
C ASP A 179 11.42 -2.61 -0.62
N GLN A 180 10.98 -3.31 0.44
CA GLN A 180 10.77 -2.73 1.76
C GLN A 180 12.08 -2.32 2.40
N GLN A 181 12.28 -1.00 2.51
CA GLN A 181 13.40 -0.33 3.15
C GLN A 181 12.85 0.75 4.09
N THR A 182 13.61 1.09 5.12
CA THR A 182 13.25 2.16 6.08
C THR A 182 14.51 2.87 6.51
N GLU A 183 14.51 4.18 6.38
CA GLU A 183 15.57 5.08 6.85
C GLU A 183 14.94 6.18 7.69
N GLN A 184 15.75 6.85 8.51
CA GLN A 184 15.30 7.99 9.30
C GLN A 184 16.42 9.01 9.48
N THR A 185 16.03 10.28 9.60
CA THR A 185 16.93 11.36 9.99
C THR A 185 17.28 11.27 11.47
N GLN A 186 18.26 12.07 11.89
CA GLN A 186 18.43 12.42 13.29
C GLN A 186 17.22 13.20 13.82
N THR A 187 17.04 13.13 15.13
CA THR A 187 16.08 13.95 15.86
C THR A 187 16.66 15.35 16.07
N ILE A 188 15.86 16.38 15.81
CA ILE A 188 16.20 17.76 16.14
C ILE A 188 15.47 18.15 17.42
N ASP A 189 16.21 18.46 18.48
CA ASP A 189 15.62 18.80 19.77
C ASP A 189 14.93 20.17 19.74
N ASN A 190 13.68 20.21 20.22
CA ASN A 190 12.89 21.40 20.47
C ASN A 190 12.85 22.39 19.29
N ASN A 191 12.64 21.88 18.07
CA ASN A 191 12.42 22.75 16.91
C ASN A 191 11.35 22.21 15.95
N GLY A 192 10.11 22.65 16.13
CA GLY A 192 9.03 22.45 15.16
C GLY A 192 8.86 23.56 14.14
N PHE A 193 9.58 24.69 14.25
CA PHE A 193 9.34 25.85 13.40
C PHE A 193 10.05 25.71 12.05
N ASP A 194 11.34 25.36 12.07
CA ASP A 194 12.22 25.27 10.90
C ASP A 194 13.38 24.26 11.07
N PRO A 195 13.13 23.01 11.52
CA PRO A 195 14.19 22.02 11.69
C PRO A 195 14.94 21.77 10.38
N MET A 196 16.26 21.65 10.46
CA MET A 196 17.16 21.38 9.33
C MET A 196 17.88 20.05 9.60
N TRP A 197 17.72 19.09 8.69
CA TRP A 197 18.38 17.79 8.76
C TRP A 197 19.54 17.71 7.76
N ASP A 198 19.30 18.11 6.51
CA ASP A 198 20.26 18.00 5.40
C ASP A 198 20.86 16.60 5.25
N GLU A 199 20.02 15.58 5.40
CA GLU A 199 20.42 14.17 5.35
C GLU A 199 19.96 13.51 4.06
N THR A 200 20.83 12.70 3.44
CA THR A 200 20.57 12.04 2.16
C THR A 200 20.53 10.53 2.31
N PHE A 201 19.49 9.92 1.73
CA PHE A 201 19.24 8.48 1.75
C PHE A 201 19.10 7.95 0.33
N GLU A 202 19.48 6.68 0.11
CA GLU A 202 19.33 5.99 -1.17
C GLU A 202 18.41 4.78 -0.99
N PHE A 203 17.39 4.67 -1.84
CA PHE A 203 16.47 3.55 -1.89
C PHE A 203 16.60 2.83 -3.24
N ARG A 204 16.84 1.53 -3.22
CA ARG A 204 16.86 0.70 -4.43
C ARG A 204 15.55 -0.05 -4.56
N ILE A 205 14.75 0.28 -5.57
CA ILE A 205 13.40 -0.26 -5.76
C ILE A 205 13.36 -1.13 -7.03
N ARG A 206 13.17 -2.43 -6.87
CA ARG A 206 13.15 -3.41 -7.97
C ARG A 206 11.83 -3.43 -8.73
N PHE A 207 10.71 -3.16 -8.06
CA PHE A 207 9.37 -3.14 -8.65
C PHE A 207 8.66 -1.78 -8.44
N PRO A 208 9.10 -0.71 -9.14
CA PRO A 208 8.57 0.64 -8.93
C PRO A 208 7.06 0.75 -9.10
N GLN A 209 6.45 0.00 -10.03
CA GLN A 209 5.00 0.03 -10.28
C GLN A 209 4.15 -0.57 -9.13
N MET A 210 4.78 -1.24 -8.16
CA MET A 210 4.13 -1.81 -6.98
C MET A 210 4.57 -1.14 -5.68
N CYS A 211 5.49 -0.18 -5.75
CA CYS A 211 6.11 0.42 -4.58
C CYS A 211 5.55 1.81 -4.30
N LEU A 212 5.16 2.04 -3.04
CA LEU A 212 4.83 3.34 -2.48
C LEU A 212 6.01 3.83 -1.66
N ILE A 213 6.25 5.13 -1.67
CA ILE A 213 7.03 5.79 -0.64
C ILE A 213 6.10 6.34 0.44
N TYR A 214 6.58 6.35 1.68
CA TYR A 214 5.86 6.81 2.85
C TYR A 214 6.81 7.62 3.74
N PHE A 215 6.51 8.92 3.86
CA PHE A 215 7.16 9.84 4.78
C PHE A 215 6.28 9.98 6.00
N SER A 216 6.87 9.87 7.19
CA SER A 216 6.21 10.23 8.45
C SER A 216 7.12 11.14 9.25
N VAL A 217 6.60 12.29 9.65
CA VAL A 217 7.25 13.18 10.61
C VAL A 217 6.76 12.78 11.99
N LEU A 218 7.70 12.50 12.89
CA LEU A 218 7.45 11.95 14.21
C LEU A 218 8.02 12.91 15.26
N ASP A 219 7.30 13.09 16.37
CA ASP A 219 7.76 13.78 17.58
C ASP A 219 8.39 12.73 18.49
N TYR A 220 9.69 12.81 18.71
CA TYR A 220 10.39 11.84 19.54
C TYR A 220 10.00 12.01 21.02
N ASP A 221 9.56 10.92 21.66
CA ASP A 221 9.30 10.89 23.10
C ASP A 221 9.97 9.68 23.76
N MET A 222 10.88 9.96 24.69
CA MET A 222 11.63 8.95 25.43
C MET A 222 10.75 8.00 26.26
N MET A 223 9.55 8.42 26.67
CA MET A 223 8.73 7.66 27.64
C MET A 223 7.42 7.12 27.06
N SER A 224 6.78 7.79 26.11
CA SER A 224 5.40 7.45 25.69
C SER A 224 5.28 6.89 24.26
N GLY A 225 6.40 6.79 23.55
CA GLY A 225 6.43 6.40 22.14
C GLY A 225 6.25 7.61 21.22
N ASP A 226 6.81 7.53 20.01
CA ASP A 226 6.88 8.68 19.13
C ASP A 226 5.53 8.98 18.47
N ASP A 227 5.11 10.24 18.50
CA ASP A 227 3.83 10.66 17.96
C ASP A 227 3.94 11.08 16.50
N ARG A 228 3.05 10.56 15.65
CA ARG A 228 3.00 10.96 14.23
C ARG A 228 2.40 12.36 14.10
N ILE A 229 3.25 13.32 13.73
CA ILE A 229 2.89 14.72 13.48
C ILE A 229 2.22 14.87 12.11
N ALA A 230 2.81 14.27 11.09
CA ALA A 230 2.37 14.38 9.70
C ALA A 230 2.81 13.15 8.90
N TYR A 231 2.14 12.92 7.77
CA TYR A 231 2.55 11.89 6.83
C TYR A 231 2.31 12.31 5.38
N TYR A 232 3.05 11.68 4.47
CA TYR A 232 2.81 11.76 3.04
C TYR A 232 3.12 10.41 2.40
N SER A 233 2.28 10.00 1.45
CA SER A 233 2.51 8.76 0.69
C SER A 233 2.14 8.96 -0.77
N ALA A 234 2.89 8.31 -1.66
CA ALA A 234 2.66 8.29 -3.10
C ALA A 234 3.35 7.07 -3.74
N PRO A 235 2.91 6.61 -4.92
CA PRO A 235 3.70 5.70 -5.74
C PRO A 235 5.04 6.30 -6.10
N VAL A 236 6.10 5.49 -6.07
CA VAL A 236 7.44 6.00 -6.39
C VAL A 236 7.57 6.45 -7.84
N THR A 237 6.72 5.93 -8.72
CA THR A 237 6.61 6.35 -10.13
C THR A 237 6.01 7.76 -10.30
N MET A 238 5.39 8.33 -9.27
CA MET A 238 4.87 9.70 -9.28
C MET A 238 5.87 10.73 -8.74
N ILE A 239 6.98 10.30 -8.15
CA ILE A 239 7.98 11.21 -7.58
C ILE A 239 8.65 11.94 -8.73
N GLN A 240 8.59 13.26 -8.68
CA GLN A 240 9.29 14.10 -9.64
C GLN A 240 10.73 14.29 -9.17
N PRO A 241 11.73 14.14 -10.05
CA PRO A 241 13.09 14.54 -9.72
C PRO A 241 13.12 16.05 -9.48
N ASP A 242 14.14 16.50 -8.76
CA ASP A 242 14.35 17.92 -8.56
C ASP A 242 14.40 18.63 -9.92
N ILE A 243 13.75 19.80 -10.01
CA ILE A 243 13.83 20.61 -11.22
C ILE A 243 15.22 21.21 -11.20
N GLN A 244 16.17 20.56 -11.88
CA GLN A 244 17.43 21.21 -12.20
C GLN A 244 17.08 22.51 -12.92
N PRO A 245 17.52 23.69 -12.44
CA PRO A 245 17.39 24.90 -13.22
C PRO A 245 18.09 24.62 -14.55
N PHE A 246 17.38 24.83 -15.65
CA PHE A 246 17.90 24.69 -17.02
C PHE A 246 19.33 25.27 -17.07
N SER A 247 20.30 24.42 -17.43
CA SER A 247 21.69 24.82 -17.65
C SER A 247 21.87 25.53 -18.98
#